data_AF-A0A937X921-F1
#
_entry.id   AF-A0A937X921-F1
#
_cell.length_a   1.000
_cell.length_b   1.000
_cell.length_c   1.000
_cell.angle_alpha   90.00
_cell.angle_beta   90.00
_cell.angle_gamma   90.00
#
_symmetry.space_group_name_H-M   'P 1'
#
loop_
_entity.id
_entity.type
_entity.pdbx_description
1 polymer ?
#
loop_
_entity_poly.entity_id
_entity_poly.type
_entity_poly.pdbx_seq_one_letter_code
_entity_poly.pdbx_strand_id
1 'polypeptide(L)'
;MRARAAFLFSMMLAGFAYLLLAGGCSEDNPTVEADQTPPAVRIVSPVSTSVYGATIIDSVSVIIRADDDVAIERVELYVILHSETSPHKLGQVAVPDSGGYYSFQWKTVNVSNGSTGEMYAIAYDPSGNRTASVKVPIRVINSKDIGPPVADFGIIPAEGTVETLFRFDASATFDALNAPLDILVRWDFQGDGIWDIDTTDNVKASDQVTHLYAVPDTYRVVMEAFNDYFSLETGIPGRAVKLLVVKPASGIPDPQPEEPFVEIPAGIYPFGALACPTGPCGTDARETLADTLLVRLSNPYFIGKYEVTNALYINFLNRAVEADTVISYDESTYEIRAKRTGRRLLTLEEGMTRVKYSFVDGRFWVEEAFRDHPITGVTWYGAAEYAAFYGLRLPTEVEWEIAARAGVIAPGILYPWDPPTTISGSYANYRNSGDPAEQTSDPIQTMPAGSYAIAASPFGTFDQAGNAAEWVKDWYSAATYQELYSRFLTSGNPPLDPQGPEREASTGEKIIRGGSFNNFPWDLRLTARRASLPGEQANWVGFRTAYIAF
;
A
#
# COMPACT_ATOMS: atom_id res chain seq x y z
N MET A 1 -51.35 28.93 -57.49
CA MET A 1 -50.69 30.24 -57.26
C MET A 1 -49.22 30.08 -57.48
N ARG A 2 -48.69 30.85 -58.45
CA ARG A 2 -47.30 31.30 -58.70
C ARG A 2 -46.16 30.27 -58.59
N ALA A 3 -45.19 30.20 -59.51
CA ALA A 3 -44.97 30.77 -60.83
C ALA A 3 -43.56 30.28 -61.25
N ARG A 4 -43.39 29.91 -62.53
CA ARG A 4 -42.28 30.28 -63.45
C ARG A 4 -40.85 29.90 -63.06
N ALA A 5 -39.90 29.65 -63.95
CA ALA A 5 -39.74 29.54 -65.39
C ALA A 5 -38.22 29.27 -65.54
N ALA A 6 -37.76 28.22 -66.21
CA ALA A 6 -37.50 28.15 -67.65
C ALA A 6 -36.04 28.47 -68.03
N PHE A 7 -35.68 27.93 -69.21
CA PHE A 7 -34.53 28.19 -70.09
C PHE A 7 -33.23 27.41 -69.82
N LEU A 8 -32.51 26.86 -70.81
CA LEU A 8 -32.78 26.42 -72.20
C LEU A 8 -31.43 25.96 -72.83
N PHE A 9 -31.53 25.33 -74.00
CA PHE A 9 -30.53 25.15 -75.08
C PHE A 9 -29.48 24.02 -74.93
N SER A 10 -29.16 23.13 -75.88
CA SER A 10 -29.69 22.61 -77.18
C SER A 10 -28.52 22.41 -78.17
N MET A 11 -28.55 21.29 -78.92
CA MET A 11 -27.99 21.07 -80.29
C MET A 11 -26.45 21.02 -80.45
N MET A 12 -25.81 20.33 -81.40
CA MET A 12 -26.13 19.59 -82.63
C MET A 12 -24.83 18.81 -83.01
N LEU A 13 -24.83 17.53 -83.41
CA LEU A 13 -25.01 16.90 -84.75
C LEU A 13 -23.78 16.78 -85.68
N ALA A 14 -23.81 15.65 -86.42
CA ALA A 14 -23.16 15.27 -87.68
C ALA A 14 -21.66 14.87 -87.59
N GLY A 15 -21.20 13.71 -88.08
CA GLY A 15 -21.70 12.79 -89.10
C GLY A 15 -20.85 12.92 -90.37
N PHE A 16 -20.20 11.83 -90.83
CA PHE A 16 -20.17 11.36 -92.23
C PHE A 16 -19.18 10.20 -92.41
N ALA A 17 -19.62 9.21 -93.19
CA ALA A 17 -18.91 8.01 -93.61
C ALA A 17 -18.03 8.26 -94.85
N TYR A 18 -17.01 7.42 -95.07
CA TYR A 18 -16.73 6.81 -96.38
C TYR A 18 -15.79 5.60 -96.23
N LEU A 19 -16.12 4.54 -96.96
CA LEU A 19 -15.44 3.25 -97.04
C LEU A 19 -14.45 3.29 -98.22
N LEU A 20 -13.21 2.81 -98.05
CA LEU A 20 -12.38 2.29 -99.15
C LEU A 20 -11.20 1.45 -98.64
N LEU A 21 -11.01 0.32 -99.32
CA LEU A 21 -10.17 -0.82 -98.99
C LEU A 21 -8.71 -0.68 -99.44
N ALA A 22 -7.86 -1.37 -98.67
CA ALA A 22 -6.63 -2.07 -99.03
C ALA A 22 -5.32 -1.27 -99.20
N GLY A 23 -4.47 -1.45 -98.19
CA GLY A 23 -3.02 -1.29 -98.24
C GLY A 23 -2.44 -1.86 -96.95
N GLY A 24 -1.94 -3.09 -96.99
CA GLY A 24 -1.33 -3.75 -95.83
C GLY A 24 -0.09 -2.99 -95.36
N CYS A 25 -0.11 -2.62 -94.09
CA CYS A 25 1.08 -2.37 -93.27
C CYS A 25 0.93 -3.23 -92.01
N SER A 26 2.04 -3.80 -91.57
CA SER A 26 2.17 -4.78 -90.49
C SER A 26 1.33 -4.46 -89.25
N GLU A 27 0.68 -5.49 -88.72
CA GLU A 27 0.25 -5.56 -87.33
C GLU A 27 1.49 -5.52 -86.43
N ASP A 28 1.97 -4.32 -86.11
CA ASP A 28 2.62 -4.11 -84.82
C ASP A 28 1.52 -3.69 -83.85
N ASN A 29 0.79 -4.68 -83.37
CA ASN A 29 0.07 -4.55 -82.12
C ASN A 29 1.16 -4.27 -81.07
N PRO A 30 1.23 -3.09 -80.43
CA PRO A 30 2.12 -2.96 -79.29
C PRO A 30 1.58 -3.97 -78.28
N THR A 31 2.26 -5.10 -78.15
CA THR A 31 2.09 -5.96 -76.99
C THR A 31 2.31 -5.04 -75.81
N VAL A 32 1.22 -4.69 -75.12
CA VAL A 32 1.31 -4.07 -73.80
C VAL A 32 2.26 -4.98 -73.04
N GLU A 33 3.47 -4.49 -72.76
CA GLU A 33 4.45 -5.31 -72.05
C GLU A 33 3.76 -5.79 -70.78
N ALA A 34 3.72 -7.11 -70.58
CA ALA A 34 3.15 -7.68 -69.38
C ALA A 34 3.95 -7.10 -68.21
N ASP A 35 3.25 -6.44 -67.31
CA ASP A 35 3.88 -5.82 -66.16
C ASP A 35 4.67 -6.89 -65.37
N GLN A 36 5.94 -6.57 -65.11
CA GLN A 36 6.90 -7.45 -64.45
C GLN A 36 7.25 -6.96 -63.04
N THR A 37 6.72 -5.80 -62.61
CA THR A 37 7.00 -5.22 -61.31
C THR A 37 6.11 -5.91 -60.27
N PRO A 38 6.67 -6.58 -59.25
CA PRO A 38 5.85 -7.14 -58.20
C PRO A 38 5.31 -6.06 -57.25
N PRO A 39 4.10 -6.24 -56.69
CA PRO A 39 3.50 -5.26 -55.79
C PRO A 39 4.33 -5.08 -54.51
N ALA A 40 4.34 -3.87 -53.94
CA ALA A 40 4.92 -3.62 -52.63
C ALA A 40 3.87 -3.87 -51.54
N VAL A 41 4.21 -4.60 -50.46
CA VAL A 41 3.26 -4.91 -49.38
C VAL A 41 3.91 -4.85 -47.99
N ARG A 42 3.18 -4.28 -47.01
CA ARG A 42 3.58 -4.27 -45.60
C ARG A 42 2.38 -4.28 -44.64
N ILE A 43 2.56 -4.91 -43.49
CA ILE A 43 1.63 -4.77 -42.36
C ILE A 43 1.94 -3.44 -41.66
N VAL A 44 0.92 -2.59 -41.54
CA VAL A 44 0.96 -1.29 -40.87
C VAL A 44 0.45 -1.38 -39.43
N SER A 45 -0.44 -2.33 -39.16
CA SER A 45 -0.92 -2.66 -37.82
C SER A 45 -1.24 -4.16 -37.76
N PRO A 46 -0.89 -4.87 -36.67
CA PRO A 46 -0.21 -4.36 -35.49
C PRO A 46 1.29 -4.08 -35.75
N VAL A 47 1.87 -3.14 -35.00
CA VAL A 47 3.32 -2.87 -35.00
C VAL A 47 3.96 -3.52 -33.77
N SER A 48 5.16 -4.08 -33.94
CA SER A 48 5.92 -4.66 -32.82
C SER A 48 6.84 -3.61 -32.20
N THR A 49 6.66 -3.32 -30.92
CA THR A 49 7.59 -2.51 -30.11
C THR A 49 8.30 -3.32 -29.02
N SER A 50 8.00 -4.63 -28.90
CA SER A 50 8.56 -5.51 -27.89
C SER A 50 9.45 -6.61 -28.51
N VAL A 51 10.31 -7.22 -27.70
CA VAL A 51 11.08 -8.43 -28.09
C VAL A 51 10.20 -9.66 -28.30
N TYR A 52 8.95 -9.64 -27.80
CA TYR A 52 7.98 -10.72 -27.90
C TYR A 52 6.99 -10.57 -29.06
N GLY A 53 7.11 -9.49 -29.84
CA GLY A 53 6.21 -9.19 -30.95
C GLY A 53 5.04 -8.29 -30.57
N ALA A 54 4.07 -8.20 -31.47
CA ALA A 54 2.80 -7.53 -31.23
C ALA A 54 1.85 -8.42 -30.42
N THR A 55 1.36 -7.89 -29.30
CA THR A 55 0.36 -8.56 -28.46
C THR A 55 -1.04 -8.41 -29.06
N ILE A 56 -1.75 -9.52 -29.24
CA ILE A 56 -3.11 -9.59 -29.78
C ILE A 56 -4.04 -10.10 -28.68
N ILE A 57 -5.03 -9.29 -28.30
CA ILE A 57 -6.01 -9.62 -27.26
C ILE A 57 -7.37 -9.86 -27.91
N ASP A 58 -7.84 -11.12 -27.95
CA ASP A 58 -9.06 -11.64 -28.59
C ASP A 58 -9.23 -11.45 -30.09
N SER A 59 -8.94 -10.25 -30.54
CA SER A 59 -9.08 -9.85 -31.91
C SER A 59 -8.17 -8.67 -32.22
N VAL A 60 -7.74 -8.60 -33.47
CA VAL A 60 -6.94 -7.49 -33.96
C VAL A 60 -7.42 -7.05 -35.34
N SER A 61 -7.45 -5.74 -35.52
CA SER A 61 -7.57 -5.11 -36.84
C SER A 61 -6.19 -5.09 -37.49
N VAL A 62 -5.98 -5.98 -38.46
CA VAL A 62 -4.75 -6.04 -39.23
C VAL A 62 -4.88 -5.11 -40.41
N ILE A 63 -4.09 -4.04 -40.41
CA ILE A 63 -4.06 -3.05 -41.48
C ILE A 63 -2.85 -3.34 -42.34
N ILE A 64 -3.06 -3.63 -43.61
CA ILE A 64 -2.02 -3.85 -44.61
C ILE A 64 -2.04 -2.69 -45.59
N ARG A 65 -0.85 -2.26 -46.02
CA ARG A 65 -0.73 -1.36 -47.15
C ARG A 65 -0.08 -2.11 -48.31
N ALA A 66 -0.74 -2.10 -49.46
CA ALA A 66 -0.19 -2.59 -50.71
C ALA A 66 -0.28 -1.50 -51.77
N ASP A 67 0.81 -1.31 -52.51
CA ASP A 67 0.93 -0.30 -53.57
C ASP A 67 1.62 -0.98 -54.77
N ASP A 68 1.22 -0.64 -55.98
CA ASP A 68 1.82 -1.16 -57.20
C ASP A 68 1.73 -0.14 -58.34
N ASP A 69 2.50 -0.33 -59.41
CA ASP A 69 2.41 0.53 -60.61
C ASP A 69 1.17 0.19 -61.47
N VAL A 70 0.58 -0.99 -61.26
CA VAL A 70 -0.76 -1.40 -61.73
C VAL A 70 -1.77 -1.55 -60.58
N ALA A 71 -2.98 -2.05 -60.87
CA ALA A 71 -3.98 -2.33 -59.83
C ALA A 71 -3.59 -3.55 -59.00
N ILE A 72 -3.96 -3.58 -57.71
CA ILE A 72 -3.82 -4.79 -56.89
C ILE A 72 -4.99 -5.73 -57.21
N GLU A 73 -4.71 -6.99 -57.57
CA GLU A 73 -5.75 -8.01 -57.81
C GLU A 73 -6.36 -8.47 -56.48
N ARG A 74 -5.50 -8.87 -55.53
CA ARG A 74 -5.91 -9.29 -54.19
C ARG A 74 -4.78 -9.19 -53.16
N VAL A 75 -5.20 -9.12 -51.90
CA VAL A 75 -4.30 -9.26 -50.74
C VAL A 75 -4.79 -10.42 -49.88
N GLU A 76 -3.85 -11.25 -49.45
CA GLU A 76 -4.08 -12.40 -48.58
C GLU A 76 -3.33 -12.22 -47.26
N LEU A 77 -3.95 -12.59 -46.13
CA LEU A 77 -3.34 -12.55 -44.81
C LEU A 77 -3.12 -13.97 -44.28
N TYR A 78 -1.92 -14.22 -43.76
CA TYR A 78 -1.50 -15.50 -43.19
C TYR A 78 -0.98 -15.34 -41.77
N VAL A 79 -1.15 -16.40 -40.98
CA VAL A 79 -0.50 -16.57 -39.67
C VAL A 79 0.14 -17.96 -39.58
N ILE A 80 1.31 -18.05 -38.96
CA ILE A 80 1.94 -19.32 -38.60
C ILE A 80 2.29 -19.27 -37.12
N LEU A 81 1.73 -20.19 -36.34
CA LEU A 81 2.08 -20.34 -34.94
C LEU A 81 3.34 -21.21 -34.83
N HIS A 82 4.22 -20.93 -33.85
CA HIS A 82 5.44 -21.72 -33.66
C HIS A 82 5.16 -23.19 -33.28
N SER A 83 3.95 -23.49 -32.81
CA SER A 83 3.48 -24.85 -32.53
C SER A 83 3.04 -25.62 -33.79
N GLU A 84 3.02 -24.98 -34.95
CA GLU A 84 2.46 -25.52 -36.18
C GLU A 84 3.48 -25.56 -37.32
N THR A 85 3.30 -26.49 -38.26
CA THR A 85 4.21 -26.69 -39.40
C THR A 85 3.72 -26.05 -40.70
N SER A 86 2.55 -25.41 -40.69
CA SER A 86 1.95 -24.84 -41.89
C SER A 86 1.16 -23.56 -41.57
N PRO A 87 1.26 -22.52 -42.42
CA PRO A 87 0.55 -21.26 -42.19
C PRO A 87 -0.95 -21.41 -42.47
N HIS A 88 -1.76 -20.74 -41.66
CA HIS A 88 -3.20 -20.60 -41.86
C HIS A 88 -3.52 -19.32 -42.61
N LYS A 89 -4.36 -19.42 -43.64
CA LYS A 89 -4.91 -18.25 -44.34
C LYS A 89 -6.05 -17.67 -43.50
N LEU A 90 -5.87 -16.45 -43.00
CA LEU A 90 -6.88 -15.75 -42.20
C LEU A 90 -7.96 -15.09 -43.06
N GLY A 91 -7.62 -14.71 -44.29
CA GLY A 91 -8.59 -14.14 -45.23
C GLY A 91 -7.96 -13.65 -46.52
N GLN A 92 -8.82 -13.21 -47.43
CA GLN A 92 -8.43 -12.51 -48.66
C GLN A 92 -9.40 -11.38 -48.96
N VAL A 93 -8.89 -10.30 -49.55
CA VAL A 93 -9.67 -9.18 -50.09
C VAL A 93 -9.30 -9.02 -51.56
N ALA A 94 -10.29 -9.10 -52.45
CA ALA A 94 -10.13 -8.90 -53.89
C ALA A 94 -10.82 -7.59 -54.29
N VAL A 95 -10.04 -6.57 -54.66
CA VAL A 95 -10.55 -5.29 -55.14
C VAL A 95 -9.54 -4.68 -56.12
N PRO A 96 -9.90 -4.49 -57.40
CA PRO A 96 -9.02 -3.90 -58.39
C PRO A 96 -9.00 -2.37 -58.24
N ASP A 97 -8.30 -1.87 -57.22
CA ASP A 97 -7.95 -0.46 -57.07
C ASP A 97 -6.42 -0.29 -57.12
N SER A 98 -5.96 0.87 -57.59
CA SER A 98 -4.54 1.24 -57.68
C SER A 98 -3.99 1.60 -56.29
N GLY A 99 -3.69 0.58 -55.48
CA GLY A 99 -3.01 0.70 -54.19
C GLY A 99 -3.86 1.30 -53.06
N GLY A 100 -3.56 0.93 -51.82
CA GLY A 100 -4.28 1.44 -50.65
C GLY A 100 -4.09 0.65 -49.35
N TYR A 101 -5.01 0.87 -48.41
CA TYR A 101 -5.08 0.18 -47.12
C TYR A 101 -6.15 -0.91 -47.14
N TYR A 102 -5.78 -2.08 -46.65
CA TYR A 102 -6.61 -3.27 -46.53
C TYR A 102 -6.76 -3.61 -45.06
N SER A 103 -7.97 -3.93 -44.62
CA SER A 103 -8.26 -4.26 -43.23
C SER A 103 -8.80 -5.67 -43.11
N PHE A 104 -8.19 -6.46 -42.22
CA PHE A 104 -8.65 -7.78 -41.84
C PHE A 104 -9.00 -7.77 -40.36
N GLN A 105 -10.09 -8.43 -39.99
CA GLN A 105 -10.39 -8.75 -38.60
C GLN A 105 -9.97 -10.17 -38.33
N TRP A 106 -8.98 -10.36 -37.46
CA TRP A 106 -8.64 -11.68 -36.96
C TRP A 106 -9.21 -11.85 -35.55
N LYS A 107 -9.97 -12.93 -35.33
CA LYS A 107 -10.42 -13.37 -34.00
C LYS A 107 -9.57 -14.56 -33.56
N THR A 108 -8.99 -14.50 -32.36
CA THR A 108 -8.08 -15.51 -31.82
C THR A 108 -8.76 -16.56 -30.96
N VAL A 109 -10.09 -16.60 -30.94
CA VAL A 109 -10.91 -17.49 -30.10
C VAL A 109 -10.59 -18.99 -30.23
N ASN A 110 -9.97 -19.42 -31.34
CA ASN A 110 -9.58 -20.82 -31.59
C ASN A 110 -8.06 -21.05 -31.50
N VAL A 111 -7.31 -20.05 -31.06
CA VAL A 111 -5.86 -20.14 -30.85
C VAL A 111 -5.61 -20.31 -29.36
N SER A 112 -4.73 -21.23 -28.97
CA SER A 112 -4.39 -21.43 -27.56
C SER A 112 -3.80 -20.15 -26.95
N ASN A 113 -4.20 -19.81 -25.72
CA ASN A 113 -3.66 -18.67 -25.00
C ASN A 113 -2.12 -18.78 -24.86
N GLY A 114 -1.40 -17.67 -24.97
CA GLY A 114 0.07 -17.64 -24.91
C GLY A 114 0.79 -18.11 -26.19
N SER A 115 0.05 -18.52 -27.23
CA SER A 115 0.66 -18.93 -28.51
C SER A 115 1.49 -17.79 -29.10
N THR A 116 2.69 -18.12 -29.57
CA THR A 116 3.57 -17.20 -30.31
C THR A 116 3.66 -17.62 -31.76
N GLY A 117 3.94 -16.68 -32.65
CA GLY A 117 4.05 -16.95 -34.07
C GLY A 117 4.40 -15.73 -34.88
N GLU A 118 4.15 -15.82 -36.18
CA GLU A 118 4.41 -14.75 -37.13
C GLU A 118 3.19 -14.57 -38.05
N MET A 119 2.88 -13.33 -38.39
CA MET A 119 1.87 -13.01 -39.41
C MET A 119 2.49 -12.25 -40.59
N TYR A 120 1.98 -12.48 -41.79
CA TYR A 120 2.45 -11.83 -43.00
C TYR A 120 1.35 -11.74 -44.05
N ALA A 121 1.47 -10.80 -44.96
CA ALA A 121 0.55 -10.59 -46.06
C ALA A 121 1.20 -10.94 -47.41
N ILE A 122 0.41 -11.37 -48.39
CA ILE A 122 0.83 -11.52 -49.78
C ILE A 122 -0.08 -10.66 -50.66
N ALA A 123 0.50 -9.78 -51.46
CA ALA A 123 -0.22 -9.01 -52.48
C ALA A 123 0.02 -9.61 -53.87
N TYR A 124 -1.00 -9.55 -54.72
CA TYR A 124 -1.01 -10.05 -56.10
C TYR A 124 -1.47 -8.95 -57.04
N ASP A 125 -0.87 -8.88 -58.22
CA ASP A 125 -1.35 -8.05 -59.33
C ASP A 125 -2.08 -8.89 -60.41
N PRO A 126 -2.81 -8.27 -61.35
CA PRO A 126 -3.47 -8.96 -62.45
C PRO A 126 -2.53 -9.65 -63.45
N SER A 127 -1.26 -9.27 -63.47
CA SER A 127 -0.22 -9.82 -64.34
C SER A 127 0.36 -11.13 -63.78
N GLY A 128 0.04 -11.47 -62.54
CA GLY A 128 0.43 -12.69 -61.85
C GLY A 128 1.68 -12.54 -60.98
N ASN A 129 2.25 -11.33 -60.84
CA ASN A 129 3.34 -11.14 -59.88
C ASN A 129 2.79 -11.06 -58.46
N ARG A 130 3.65 -11.40 -57.49
CA ARG A 130 3.29 -11.39 -56.08
C ARG A 130 4.48 -11.11 -55.17
N THR A 131 4.21 -10.49 -54.04
CA THR A 131 5.21 -10.21 -53.00
C THR A 131 4.63 -10.54 -51.63
N ALA A 132 5.46 -11.12 -50.76
CA ALA A 132 5.15 -11.30 -49.35
C ALA A 132 5.73 -10.15 -48.51
N SER A 133 5.00 -9.71 -47.49
CA SER A 133 5.50 -8.70 -46.56
C SER A 133 6.59 -9.28 -45.66
N VAL A 134 7.34 -8.39 -45.00
CA VAL A 134 8.10 -8.78 -43.80
C VAL A 134 7.13 -9.36 -42.77
N LYS A 135 7.56 -10.42 -42.10
CA LYS A 135 6.79 -11.08 -41.06
C LYS A 135 6.75 -10.23 -39.80
N VAL A 136 5.59 -10.13 -39.18
CA VAL A 136 5.39 -9.47 -37.89
C VAL A 136 5.30 -10.57 -36.82
N PRO A 137 6.22 -10.62 -35.84
CA PRO A 137 6.09 -11.53 -34.71
C PRO A 137 4.87 -11.15 -33.88
N ILE A 138 4.13 -12.15 -33.43
CA ILE A 138 2.89 -11.98 -32.66
C ILE A 138 2.86 -12.89 -31.43
N ARG A 139 2.12 -12.43 -30.43
CA ARG A 139 1.72 -13.22 -29.26
C ARG A 139 0.22 -13.07 -29.06
N VAL A 140 -0.47 -14.20 -28.92
CA VAL A 140 -1.93 -14.26 -28.74
C VAL A 140 -2.29 -14.38 -27.27
N ILE A 141 -3.21 -13.52 -26.82
CA ILE A 141 -3.84 -13.53 -25.49
C ILE A 141 -5.36 -13.57 -25.68
N ASN A 142 -6.05 -14.47 -24.98
CA ASN A 142 -7.53 -14.56 -25.04
C ASN A 142 -8.15 -14.01 -23.74
N SER A 143 -9.20 -13.19 -23.85
CA SER A 143 -9.87 -12.49 -22.73
C SER A 143 -10.67 -13.36 -21.79
N LYS A 144 -10.68 -14.68 -21.99
CA LYS A 144 -11.20 -15.61 -20.99
C LYS A 144 -10.27 -15.75 -19.77
N ASP A 145 -9.04 -15.21 -19.82
CA ASP A 145 -8.00 -15.39 -18.80
C ASP A 145 -7.42 -14.08 -18.23
N ILE A 146 -8.25 -13.05 -18.01
CA ILE A 146 -7.78 -11.71 -17.56
C ILE A 146 -7.94 -11.49 -16.04
N GLY A 147 -8.00 -12.55 -15.25
CA GLY A 147 -8.07 -12.45 -13.78
C GLY A 147 -6.69 -12.60 -13.15
N PRO A 148 -6.32 -11.81 -12.13
CA PRO A 148 -5.18 -12.18 -11.29
C PRO A 148 -5.43 -13.56 -10.64
N PRO A 149 -4.38 -14.35 -10.33
CA PRO A 149 -4.55 -15.60 -9.59
C PRO A 149 -5.34 -15.40 -8.30
N VAL A 150 -6.11 -16.40 -7.90
CA VAL A 150 -6.71 -16.42 -6.57
C VAL A 150 -5.64 -16.88 -5.59
N ALA A 151 -5.00 -15.90 -4.95
CA ALA A 151 -3.95 -16.14 -3.97
C ALA A 151 -4.53 -16.70 -2.66
N ASP A 152 -3.94 -17.78 -2.15
CA ASP A 152 -4.18 -18.32 -0.81
C ASP A 152 -2.95 -19.11 -0.32
N PHE A 153 -2.74 -19.14 1.00
CA PHE A 153 -1.63 -19.87 1.61
C PHE A 153 -1.92 -20.34 3.04
N GLY A 154 -1.30 -21.42 3.49
CA GLY A 154 -1.30 -21.87 4.89
C GLY A 154 -0.06 -21.43 5.66
N ILE A 155 -0.16 -21.31 6.98
CA ILE A 155 0.98 -21.12 7.90
C ILE A 155 0.99 -22.27 8.91
N ILE A 156 2.15 -22.91 9.07
CA ILE A 156 2.32 -24.07 9.97
C ILE A 156 3.58 -23.87 10.84
N PRO A 157 3.47 -23.90 12.19
CA PRO A 157 2.23 -23.93 12.96
C PRO A 157 1.45 -22.60 12.84
N ALA A 158 0.15 -22.60 13.18
CA ALA A 158 -0.70 -21.40 13.10
C ALA A 158 -0.36 -20.32 14.14
N GLU A 159 0.34 -20.70 15.20
CA GLU A 159 0.90 -19.82 16.22
C GLU A 159 2.22 -20.41 16.74
N GLY A 160 3.09 -19.57 17.30
CA GLY A 160 4.38 -20.00 17.84
C GLY A 160 5.06 -18.90 18.63
N THR A 161 6.32 -19.12 18.99
CA THR A 161 7.19 -18.13 19.67
C THR A 161 8.23 -17.57 18.70
N VAL A 162 9.03 -16.60 19.14
CA VAL A 162 10.25 -16.15 18.41
C VAL A 162 11.29 -17.24 18.16
N GLU A 163 11.12 -18.43 18.77
CA GLU A 163 11.96 -19.61 18.54
C GLU A 163 11.30 -20.61 17.56
N THR A 164 10.06 -20.34 17.14
CA THR A 164 9.30 -21.21 16.24
C THR A 164 9.65 -20.90 14.79
N LEU A 165 10.15 -21.91 14.06
CA LEU A 165 10.33 -21.83 12.62
C LEU A 165 8.99 -22.06 11.93
N PHE A 166 8.43 -21.03 11.30
CA PHE A 166 7.16 -21.10 10.60
C PHE A 166 7.35 -21.51 9.14
N ARG A 167 6.45 -22.35 8.64
CA ARG A 167 6.39 -22.79 7.24
C ARG A 167 5.17 -22.19 6.57
N PHE A 168 5.37 -21.68 5.36
CA PHE A 168 4.33 -21.07 4.54
C PHE A 168 4.11 -21.93 3.30
N ASP A 169 2.85 -22.24 3.02
CA ASP A 169 2.44 -23.16 1.97
C ASP A 169 1.41 -22.49 1.04
N ALA A 170 1.85 -22.07 -0.14
CA ALA A 170 1.01 -21.39 -1.13
C ALA A 170 0.31 -22.35 -2.09
N SER A 171 0.34 -23.67 -1.85
CA SER A 171 -0.20 -24.67 -2.78
C SER A 171 -1.72 -24.57 -3.01
N ALA A 172 -2.44 -23.83 -2.16
CA ALA A 172 -3.86 -23.52 -2.33
C ALA A 172 -4.13 -22.39 -3.34
N THR A 173 -3.10 -21.67 -3.78
CA THR A 173 -3.22 -20.64 -4.82
C THR A 173 -3.53 -21.29 -6.17
N PHE A 174 -4.52 -20.75 -6.88
CA PHE A 174 -4.94 -21.29 -8.17
C PHE A 174 -5.28 -20.19 -9.19
N ASP A 175 -5.10 -20.52 -10.46
CA ASP A 175 -5.62 -19.78 -11.60
C ASP A 175 -6.75 -20.62 -12.25
N ALA A 176 -7.77 -19.98 -12.81
CA ALA A 176 -8.98 -20.60 -13.35
C ALA A 176 -8.71 -21.64 -14.47
N LEU A 177 -7.49 -21.66 -15.01
CA LEU A 177 -7.04 -22.58 -16.06
C LEU A 177 -6.22 -23.79 -15.60
N ASN A 178 -5.93 -23.95 -14.30
CA ASN A 178 -5.41 -25.19 -13.74
C ASN A 178 -4.20 -25.79 -14.50
N ALA A 179 -3.20 -24.97 -14.82
CA ALA A 179 -1.84 -25.44 -15.08
C ALA A 179 -1.06 -25.34 -13.76
N PRO A 180 -0.90 -26.43 -12.99
CA PRO A 180 0.01 -26.40 -11.87
C PRO A 180 1.41 -26.31 -12.49
N LEU A 181 2.18 -25.27 -12.15
CA LEU A 181 3.64 -25.30 -11.94
C LEU A 181 4.33 -23.93 -12.11
N ASP A 182 3.69 -22.89 -12.68
CA ASP A 182 4.37 -21.61 -12.97
C ASP A 182 3.70 -20.37 -12.33
N ILE A 183 2.94 -20.54 -11.25
CA ILE A 183 2.54 -19.39 -10.41
C ILE A 183 3.73 -19.01 -9.55
N LEU A 184 4.31 -17.84 -9.83
CA LEU A 184 5.36 -17.24 -9.02
C LEU A 184 4.73 -16.54 -7.82
N VAL A 185 5.37 -16.69 -6.66
CA VAL A 185 4.94 -16.02 -5.43
C VAL A 185 6.08 -15.18 -4.87
N ARG A 186 5.71 -14.08 -4.24
CA ARG A 186 6.60 -13.26 -3.40
C ARG A 186 5.99 -13.09 -2.02
N TRP A 187 6.86 -12.93 -1.03
CA TRP A 187 6.50 -12.94 0.38
C TRP A 187 7.01 -11.69 1.08
N ASP A 188 6.12 -11.06 1.83
CA ASP A 188 6.42 -10.05 2.84
C ASP A 188 5.89 -10.63 4.16
N PHE A 189 6.80 -11.25 4.92
CA PHE A 189 6.46 -11.99 6.12
C PHE A 189 6.08 -11.07 7.28
N GLN A 190 6.47 -9.79 7.24
CA GLN A 190 6.17 -8.83 8.31
C GLN A 190 5.00 -7.89 7.98
N GLY A 191 4.61 -7.80 6.71
CA GLY A 191 3.60 -6.89 6.21
C GLY A 191 4.08 -5.44 6.13
N ASP A 192 5.39 -5.22 5.99
CA ASP A 192 6.01 -3.89 6.03
C ASP A 192 6.16 -3.24 4.64
N GLY A 193 5.72 -3.94 3.59
CA GLY A 193 5.80 -3.47 2.20
C GLY A 193 7.13 -3.76 1.52
N ILE A 194 8.09 -4.38 2.22
CA ILE A 194 9.35 -4.88 1.66
C ILE A 194 9.22 -6.39 1.45
N TRP A 195 9.52 -6.85 0.24
CA TRP A 195 9.46 -8.28 -0.09
C TRP A 195 10.72 -8.98 0.45
N ASP A 196 10.55 -9.89 1.41
CA ASP A 196 11.61 -10.78 1.92
C ASP A 196 12.06 -11.78 0.85
N ILE A 197 11.12 -12.22 0.04
CA ILE A 197 11.31 -13.05 -1.15
C ILE A 197 10.59 -12.33 -2.28
N ASP A 198 11.27 -12.00 -3.38
CA ASP A 198 10.69 -11.33 -4.53
C ASP A 198 10.63 -12.26 -5.76
N THR A 199 9.96 -11.79 -6.81
CA THR A 199 9.80 -12.47 -8.09
C THR A 199 11.11 -12.89 -8.76
N THR A 200 12.23 -12.22 -8.46
CA THR A 200 13.55 -12.60 -8.97
C THR A 200 14.11 -13.88 -8.36
N ASP A 201 13.60 -14.28 -7.18
CA ASP A 201 14.01 -15.52 -6.50
C ASP A 201 13.39 -16.76 -7.15
N ASN A 202 12.45 -16.58 -8.09
CA ASN A 202 11.75 -17.65 -8.83
C ASN A 202 11.06 -18.69 -7.94
N VAL A 203 10.56 -18.26 -6.77
CA VAL A 203 9.80 -19.13 -5.86
C VAL A 203 8.41 -19.39 -6.43
N LYS A 204 8.03 -20.66 -6.51
CA LYS A 204 6.76 -21.12 -7.04
C LYS A 204 5.75 -21.33 -5.91
N ALA A 205 4.46 -21.23 -6.21
CA ALA A 205 3.39 -21.51 -5.24
C ALA A 205 3.45 -22.96 -4.68
N SER A 206 4.06 -23.89 -5.42
CA SER A 206 4.31 -25.27 -4.98
C SER A 206 5.48 -25.42 -4.00
N ASP A 207 6.32 -24.40 -3.88
CA ASP A 207 7.47 -24.42 -2.99
C ASP A 207 7.03 -24.08 -1.56
N GLN A 208 7.75 -24.61 -0.59
CA GLN A 208 7.52 -24.30 0.81
C GLN A 208 8.67 -23.45 1.32
N VAL A 209 8.31 -22.30 1.87
CA VAL A 209 9.27 -21.35 2.44
C VAL A 209 9.13 -21.33 3.95
N THR A 210 10.21 -20.99 4.65
CA THR A 210 10.22 -20.89 6.10
C THR A 210 10.75 -19.55 6.57
N HIS A 211 10.21 -19.03 7.67
CA HIS A 211 10.65 -17.78 8.29
C HIS A 211 10.70 -17.90 9.81
N LEU A 212 11.66 -17.22 10.43
CA LEU A 212 11.81 -17.11 11.88
C LEU A 212 11.71 -15.63 12.28
N TYR A 213 10.82 -15.33 13.22
CA TYR A 213 10.55 -13.96 13.65
C TYR A 213 11.40 -13.58 14.87
N ALA A 214 12.07 -12.44 14.79
CA ALA A 214 12.97 -11.97 15.83
C ALA A 214 12.27 -11.23 16.98
N VAL A 215 11.02 -10.81 16.80
CA VAL A 215 10.25 -10.01 17.78
C VAL A 215 8.89 -10.67 18.00
N PRO A 216 8.37 -10.72 19.24
CA PRO A 216 6.99 -11.11 19.47
C PRO A 216 6.04 -10.03 18.91
N ASP A 217 5.20 -10.40 17.96
CA ASP A 217 4.18 -9.50 17.39
C ASP A 217 3.11 -10.33 16.66
N THR A 218 2.04 -9.67 16.24
CA THR A 218 1.13 -10.19 15.23
C THR A 218 1.53 -9.64 13.87
N TYR A 219 2.11 -10.51 13.04
CA TYR A 219 2.59 -10.17 11.72
C TYR A 219 1.47 -10.30 10.69
N ARG A 220 1.40 -9.31 9.79
CA ARG A 220 0.44 -9.29 8.69
C ARG A 220 1.11 -9.83 7.44
N VAL A 221 1.29 -11.15 7.37
CA VAL A 221 1.98 -11.83 6.27
C VAL A 221 1.23 -11.57 4.97
N VAL A 222 1.92 -10.96 4.01
CA VAL A 222 1.40 -10.68 2.67
C VAL A 222 2.08 -11.61 1.67
N MET A 223 1.26 -12.23 0.83
CA MET A 223 1.74 -12.97 -0.33
C MET A 223 1.08 -12.40 -1.59
N GLU A 224 1.88 -12.22 -2.63
CA GLU A 224 1.37 -11.90 -3.96
C GLU A 224 1.72 -13.00 -4.96
N ALA A 225 0.75 -13.34 -5.80
CA ALA A 225 0.82 -14.41 -6.79
C ALA A 225 0.73 -13.83 -8.21
N PHE A 226 1.63 -14.29 -9.06
CA PHE A 226 1.84 -13.81 -10.42
C PHE A 226 1.66 -15.00 -11.36
N ASN A 227 0.82 -14.84 -12.39
CA ASN A 227 0.89 -15.75 -13.52
C ASN A 227 1.94 -15.22 -14.52
N ASP A 228 2.49 -16.12 -15.30
CA ASP A 228 3.52 -15.93 -16.32
C ASP A 228 3.11 -15.00 -17.49
N TYR A 229 1.83 -14.63 -17.60
CA TYR A 229 1.30 -13.89 -18.74
C TYR A 229 0.68 -12.51 -18.41
N PHE A 230 0.05 -12.31 -17.24
CA PHE A 230 -0.84 -11.15 -17.00
C PHE A 230 -0.21 -10.03 -16.16
N SER A 231 0.64 -10.37 -15.18
CA SER A 231 1.18 -9.38 -14.24
C SER A 231 2.38 -8.57 -14.75
N LEU A 232 2.99 -8.98 -15.86
CA LEU A 232 4.08 -8.21 -16.51
C LEU A 232 3.58 -7.06 -17.39
N GLU A 233 2.32 -7.08 -17.85
CA GLU A 233 1.73 -6.03 -18.70
C GLU A 233 0.71 -5.14 -17.96
N THR A 234 -0.02 -5.66 -16.97
CA THR A 234 -1.01 -4.85 -16.20
C THR A 234 -0.55 -4.46 -14.79
N GLY A 235 0.41 -5.19 -14.20
CA GLY A 235 0.94 -4.93 -12.87
C GLY A 235 0.04 -5.29 -11.69
N ILE A 236 -1.05 -6.04 -11.89
CA ILE A 236 -2.00 -6.39 -10.79
C ILE A 236 -1.87 -7.88 -10.42
N PRO A 237 -1.24 -8.22 -9.26
CA PRO A 237 -1.12 -9.59 -8.80
C PRO A 237 -2.36 -10.08 -8.03
N GLY A 238 -2.48 -11.40 -7.89
CA GLY A 238 -3.33 -11.99 -6.87
C GLY A 238 -2.73 -11.71 -5.49
N ARG A 239 -3.54 -11.35 -4.49
CA ARG A 239 -3.03 -10.98 -3.17
C ARG A 239 -3.76 -11.72 -2.05
N ALA A 240 -2.98 -12.30 -1.14
CA ALA A 240 -3.47 -12.94 0.08
C ALA A 240 -2.79 -12.31 1.30
N VAL A 241 -3.53 -12.22 2.41
CA VAL A 241 -3.01 -11.73 3.68
C VAL A 241 -3.48 -12.65 4.80
N LYS A 242 -2.57 -13.09 5.67
CA LYS A 242 -2.90 -13.83 6.89
C LYS A 242 -2.17 -13.24 8.09
N LEU A 243 -2.84 -13.25 9.24
CA LEU A 243 -2.23 -12.84 10.50
C LEU A 243 -1.48 -14.04 11.09
N LEU A 244 -0.28 -13.79 11.60
CA LEU A 244 0.53 -14.76 12.31
C LEU A 244 0.93 -14.21 13.67
N VAL A 245 0.60 -14.95 14.72
CA VAL A 245 0.92 -14.56 16.10
C VAL A 245 2.22 -15.21 16.52
N VAL A 246 3.21 -14.37 16.83
CA VAL A 246 4.51 -14.77 17.35
C VAL A 246 4.61 -14.29 18.78
N LYS A 247 4.73 -15.23 19.71
CA LYS A 247 4.79 -15.01 21.15
C LYS A 247 6.24 -14.89 21.63
N PRO A 248 6.49 -14.36 22.84
CA PRO A 248 7.80 -14.45 23.47
C PRO A 248 8.26 -15.91 23.66
N ALA A 249 9.57 -16.11 23.82
CA ALA A 249 10.14 -17.44 24.09
C ALA A 249 9.50 -18.08 25.34
N SER A 250 9.29 -19.40 25.32
CA SER A 250 8.64 -20.10 26.43
C SER A 250 9.53 -20.04 27.68
N GLY A 251 9.02 -19.47 28.78
CA GLY A 251 9.76 -19.37 30.04
C GLY A 251 9.74 -18.00 30.70
N ILE A 252 9.17 -16.98 30.06
CA ILE A 252 8.78 -15.73 30.73
C ILE A 252 7.37 -15.96 31.32
N PRO A 253 7.19 -16.01 32.65
CA PRO A 253 5.85 -16.12 33.23
C PRO A 253 4.99 -14.92 32.81
N ASP A 254 3.70 -15.12 32.58
CA ASP A 254 2.73 -14.05 32.71
C ASP A 254 2.57 -13.71 34.20
N PRO A 255 2.91 -12.48 34.60
CA PRO A 255 1.99 -11.72 35.40
C PRO A 255 2.11 -10.23 35.02
N GLN A 256 1.35 -9.78 34.04
CA GLN A 256 0.97 -8.36 34.06
C GLN A 256 0.20 -8.14 35.38
N PRO A 257 0.63 -7.24 36.30
CA PRO A 257 -0.34 -6.61 37.20
C PRO A 257 -1.36 -5.97 36.27
N GLU A 258 -2.59 -6.49 36.23
CA GLU A 258 -3.60 -6.25 35.19
C GLU A 258 -3.55 -4.80 34.66
N GLU A 259 -2.78 -4.55 33.58
CA GLU A 259 -2.90 -3.29 32.84
C GLU A 259 -4.30 -3.34 32.25
N PRO A 260 -5.23 -2.47 32.68
CA PRO A 260 -6.59 -2.55 32.21
C PRO A 260 -6.61 -2.01 30.76
N PHE A 261 -7.19 -2.78 29.86
CA PHE A 261 -7.37 -2.36 28.47
C PHE A 261 -8.82 -2.01 28.17
N VAL A 262 -8.99 -1.15 27.18
CA VAL A 262 -10.26 -0.78 26.58
C VAL A 262 -10.29 -1.31 25.15
N GLU A 263 -11.38 -2.00 24.78
CA GLU A 263 -11.61 -2.40 23.39
C GLU A 263 -12.09 -1.20 22.56
N ILE A 264 -11.45 -0.99 21.42
CA ILE A 264 -11.84 -0.06 20.40
C ILE A 264 -12.32 -0.87 19.19
N PRO A 265 -13.62 -0.77 18.83
CA PRO A 265 -14.17 -1.55 17.71
C PRO A 265 -13.52 -1.24 16.36
N ALA A 266 -13.58 -2.19 15.43
CA ALA A 266 -13.36 -1.90 14.02
C ALA A 266 -14.44 -0.92 13.53
N GLY A 267 -14.09 -0.04 12.59
CA GLY A 267 -15.05 0.96 12.14
C GLY A 267 -14.42 2.07 11.31
N ILE A 268 -15.25 3.06 10.98
CA ILE A 268 -14.82 4.28 10.32
C ILE A 268 -14.85 5.40 11.35
N TYR A 269 -13.73 6.09 11.52
CA TYR A 269 -13.55 7.10 12.55
C TYR A 269 -13.01 8.41 11.97
N PRO A 270 -13.38 9.55 12.57
CA PRO A 270 -12.71 10.82 12.33
C PRO A 270 -11.26 10.80 12.84
N PHE A 271 -10.35 11.35 12.06
CA PHE A 271 -8.94 11.50 12.41
C PHE A 271 -8.42 12.85 11.90
N GLY A 272 -7.73 13.59 12.78
CA GLY A 272 -7.07 14.84 12.44
C GLY A 272 -7.99 16.01 12.10
N ALA A 273 -7.38 17.13 11.70
CA ALA A 273 -8.04 18.34 11.21
C ALA A 273 -7.12 19.06 10.20
N LEU A 274 -7.59 19.45 9.01
CA LEU A 274 -6.72 20.02 7.95
C LEU A 274 -6.59 21.55 7.94
N ALA A 275 -7.38 22.30 8.72
CA ALA A 275 -7.31 23.77 8.72
C ALA A 275 -6.90 24.35 10.08
N CYS A 276 -5.65 24.80 10.18
CA CYS A 276 -5.30 26.03 10.89
C CYS A 276 -5.02 27.08 9.82
N PRO A 277 -5.98 28.00 9.50
CA PRO A 277 -5.85 28.90 8.36
C PRO A 277 -4.68 29.90 8.43
N THR A 278 -4.01 30.04 9.58
CA THR A 278 -2.87 30.96 9.76
C THR A 278 -1.86 30.44 10.79
N GLY A 279 -0.83 29.70 10.35
CA GLY A 279 0.39 29.42 11.15
C GLY A 279 0.45 28.06 11.86
N PRO A 280 1.60 27.73 12.48
CA PRO A 280 1.73 26.51 13.29
C PRO A 280 0.64 26.51 14.35
N CYS A 281 0.01 25.35 14.57
CA CYS A 281 -1.18 25.14 15.38
C CYS A 281 -0.97 25.57 16.85
N GLY A 282 -0.96 26.87 17.12
CA GLY A 282 -0.49 27.43 18.40
C GLY A 282 -1.19 28.71 18.86
N THR A 283 -2.10 29.29 18.07
CA THR A 283 -2.86 30.46 18.52
C THR A 283 -4.25 30.47 17.89
N ASP A 284 -5.28 30.14 18.69
CA ASP A 284 -6.67 30.57 18.56
C ASP A 284 -7.29 30.65 17.16
N ALA A 285 -7.71 29.50 16.61
CA ALA A 285 -8.91 29.40 15.77
C ALA A 285 -9.32 27.92 15.64
N ARG A 286 -10.58 27.65 15.95
CA ARG A 286 -11.29 26.36 15.90
C ARG A 286 -10.70 25.41 14.85
N GLU A 287 -10.30 24.20 15.27
CA GLU A 287 -10.18 23.06 14.36
C GLU A 287 -11.53 22.93 13.65
N THR A 288 -11.59 23.33 12.38
CA THR A 288 -12.86 23.32 11.65
C THR A 288 -13.15 21.92 11.14
N LEU A 289 -14.29 21.37 11.54
CA LEU A 289 -14.78 20.05 11.12
C LEU A 289 -14.87 19.84 9.60
N ALA A 290 -14.87 20.92 8.81
CA ALA A 290 -14.98 20.91 7.35
C ALA A 290 -13.90 20.06 6.66
N ASP A 291 -12.84 19.73 7.40
CA ASP A 291 -11.61 19.09 6.93
C ASP A 291 -11.22 17.87 7.79
N THR A 292 -12.20 17.21 8.41
CA THR A 292 -11.94 15.99 9.21
C THR A 292 -11.79 14.81 8.26
N LEU A 293 -10.61 14.16 8.26
CA LEU A 293 -10.37 12.95 7.48
C LEU A 293 -11.09 11.77 8.14
N LEU A 294 -11.76 10.94 7.35
CA LEU A 294 -12.25 9.64 7.81
C LEU A 294 -11.18 8.58 7.54
N VAL A 295 -10.92 7.74 8.54
CA VAL A 295 -10.04 6.56 8.44
C VAL A 295 -10.83 5.30 8.80
N ARG A 296 -10.43 4.16 8.28
CA ARG A 296 -11.07 2.87 8.54
C ARG A 296 -10.11 1.96 9.29
N LEU A 297 -10.55 1.44 10.43
CA LEU A 297 -9.90 0.34 11.13
C LEU A 297 -10.51 -0.99 10.67
N SER A 298 -9.66 -1.93 10.23
CA SER A 298 -10.09 -3.24 9.75
C SER A 298 -10.47 -4.20 10.88
N ASN A 299 -9.81 -4.10 12.02
CA ASN A 299 -9.96 -4.97 13.17
C ASN A 299 -10.16 -4.15 14.46
N PRO A 300 -10.88 -4.70 15.46
CA PRO A 300 -10.84 -4.14 16.79
C PRO A 300 -9.43 -4.28 17.39
N TYR A 301 -9.08 -3.36 18.28
CA TYR A 301 -7.85 -3.42 19.04
C TYR A 301 -8.12 -3.01 20.48
N PHE A 302 -7.21 -3.39 21.37
CA PHE A 302 -7.24 -3.03 22.76
C PHE A 302 -6.15 -2.00 23.02
N ILE A 303 -6.45 -0.98 23.82
CA ILE A 303 -5.50 0.06 24.22
C ILE A 303 -5.53 0.24 25.72
N GLY A 304 -4.36 0.53 26.31
CA GLY A 304 -4.22 0.78 27.74
C GLY A 304 -5.19 1.86 28.19
N LYS A 305 -6.00 1.54 29.20
CA LYS A 305 -6.96 2.46 29.81
C LYS A 305 -6.25 3.68 30.40
N TYR A 306 -5.03 3.45 30.90
CA TYR A 306 -4.13 4.43 31.50
C TYR A 306 -2.76 4.37 30.83
N GLU A 307 -1.90 5.34 31.12
CA GLU A 307 -0.46 5.26 30.86
C GLU A 307 0.17 4.11 31.68
N VAL A 308 1.28 3.56 31.17
CA VAL A 308 2.07 2.59 31.95
C VAL A 308 2.62 3.30 33.19
N THR A 309 2.47 2.68 34.36
CA THR A 309 2.91 3.26 35.63
C THR A 309 4.36 2.92 35.96
N ASN A 310 4.98 3.65 36.90
CA ASN A 310 6.31 3.31 37.42
C ASN A 310 6.36 1.87 37.96
N ALA A 311 5.30 1.41 38.65
CA ALA A 311 5.23 0.05 39.18
C ALA A 311 5.31 -1.02 38.08
N LEU A 312 4.55 -0.84 37.00
CA LEU A 312 4.54 -1.74 35.86
C LEU A 312 5.92 -1.77 35.18
N TYR A 313 6.50 -0.60 34.93
CA TYR A 313 7.80 -0.50 34.26
C TYR A 313 8.94 -1.08 35.12
N ILE A 314 8.92 -0.88 36.44
CA ILE A 314 9.90 -1.48 37.35
C ILE A 314 9.79 -3.00 37.39
N ASN A 315 8.57 -3.55 37.35
CA ASN A 315 8.37 -4.98 37.24
C ASN A 315 9.02 -5.52 35.96
N PHE A 316 8.81 -4.84 34.83
CA PHE A 316 9.53 -5.14 33.58
C PHE A 316 11.04 -5.13 33.78
N LEU A 317 11.62 -4.06 34.31
CA LEU A 317 13.07 -3.95 34.46
C LEU A 317 13.66 -5.07 35.33
N ASN A 318 13.03 -5.36 36.47
CA ASN A 318 13.50 -6.41 37.38
C ASN A 318 13.40 -7.81 36.74
N ARG A 319 12.28 -8.11 36.05
CA ARG A 319 12.12 -9.39 35.32
C ARG A 319 13.09 -9.51 34.15
N ALA A 320 13.34 -8.41 33.45
CA ALA A 320 14.25 -8.36 32.31
C ALA A 320 15.72 -8.58 32.72
N VAL A 321 16.11 -8.10 33.91
CA VAL A 321 17.42 -8.44 34.52
C VAL A 321 17.46 -9.89 34.95
N GLU A 322 16.43 -10.39 35.64
CA GLU A 322 16.37 -11.79 36.10
C GLU A 322 16.43 -12.78 34.92
N ALA A 323 15.84 -12.43 33.78
CA ALA A 323 15.88 -13.22 32.56
C ALA A 323 17.22 -13.13 31.80
N ASP A 324 18.12 -12.20 32.17
CA ASP A 324 19.45 -11.93 31.60
C ASP A 324 19.52 -11.82 30.06
N THR A 325 18.39 -11.65 29.37
CA THR A 325 18.31 -11.71 27.90
C THR A 325 17.89 -10.38 27.27
N VAL A 326 17.26 -9.49 28.04
CA VAL A 326 16.54 -8.35 27.48
C VAL A 326 17.28 -7.02 27.69
N ILE A 327 17.74 -6.74 28.91
CA ILE A 327 18.37 -5.45 29.25
C ILE A 327 19.73 -5.61 29.93
N SER A 328 20.56 -4.59 29.80
CA SER A 328 21.81 -4.40 30.54
C SER A 328 21.77 -3.05 31.25
N TYR A 329 22.30 -3.00 32.47
CA TYR A 329 22.50 -1.76 33.21
C TYR A 329 23.99 -1.42 33.29
N ASP A 330 24.35 -0.22 32.86
CA ASP A 330 25.71 0.31 32.97
C ASP A 330 25.79 1.28 34.16
N GLU A 331 26.47 0.84 35.21
CA GLU A 331 26.64 1.61 36.45
C GLU A 331 27.46 2.88 36.28
N SER A 332 28.31 2.95 35.24
CA SER A 332 29.17 4.12 35.01
C SER A 332 28.42 5.29 34.34
N THR A 333 27.40 4.97 33.55
CA THR A 333 26.58 5.93 32.82
C THR A 333 25.16 6.05 33.39
N TYR A 334 24.79 5.18 34.33
CA TYR A 334 23.43 5.02 34.86
C TYR A 334 22.38 4.70 33.78
N GLU A 335 22.81 4.09 32.68
CA GLU A 335 21.95 3.80 31.54
C GLU A 335 21.47 2.34 31.54
N ILE A 336 20.18 2.18 31.31
CA ILE A 336 19.56 0.91 30.98
C ILE A 336 19.49 0.83 29.46
N ARG A 337 20.04 -0.25 28.89
CA ARG A 337 20.13 -0.47 27.44
C ARG A 337 19.52 -1.83 27.09
N ALA A 338 18.92 -1.93 25.90
CA ALA A 338 18.52 -3.23 25.36
C ALA A 338 19.77 -4.02 24.97
N LYS A 339 19.91 -5.27 25.45
CA LYS A 339 21.09 -6.11 25.13
C LYS A 339 21.23 -6.37 23.64
N ARG A 340 20.11 -6.61 22.96
CA ARG A 340 20.09 -6.98 21.53
C ARG A 340 20.56 -5.85 20.60
N THR A 341 20.20 -4.61 20.92
CA THR A 341 20.40 -3.46 20.02
C THR A 341 21.42 -2.46 20.54
N GLY A 342 21.78 -2.53 21.82
CA GLY A 342 22.58 -1.52 22.52
C GLY A 342 21.87 -0.19 22.70
N ARG A 343 20.60 -0.05 22.28
CA ARG A 343 19.85 1.20 22.36
C ARG A 343 19.51 1.52 23.81
N ARG A 344 19.67 2.79 24.17
CA ARG A 344 19.31 3.31 25.50
C ARG A 344 17.80 3.29 25.66
N LEU A 345 17.34 2.72 26.76
CA LEU A 345 15.93 2.61 27.14
C LEU A 345 15.56 3.72 28.13
N LEU A 346 16.42 3.91 29.12
CA LEU A 346 16.21 4.83 30.23
C LEU A 346 17.56 5.22 30.84
N THR A 347 17.75 6.49 31.18
CA THR A 347 18.85 6.94 32.06
C THR A 347 18.28 7.21 33.44
N LEU A 348 18.91 6.70 34.49
CA LEU A 348 18.50 6.96 35.89
C LEU A 348 19.02 8.31 36.38
N GLU A 349 18.72 9.37 35.63
CA GLU A 349 19.07 10.74 35.97
C GLU A 349 18.01 11.37 36.89
N GLU A 350 18.47 12.08 37.91
CA GLU A 350 17.60 12.78 38.86
C GLU A 350 16.73 13.82 38.13
N GLY A 351 15.42 13.80 38.41
CA GLY A 351 14.47 14.71 37.77
C GLY A 351 14.02 14.29 36.36
N MET A 352 14.64 13.26 35.76
CA MET A 352 14.20 12.67 34.50
C MET A 352 13.22 11.51 34.67
N THR A 353 13.45 10.67 35.67
CA THR A 353 12.61 9.51 35.98
C THR A 353 12.49 9.31 37.49
N ARG A 354 11.49 8.54 37.90
CA ARG A 354 11.30 8.13 39.31
C ARG A 354 11.93 6.77 39.61
N VAL A 355 12.43 6.08 38.59
CA VAL A 355 13.12 4.79 38.75
C VAL A 355 14.47 5.01 39.42
N LYS A 356 14.75 4.19 40.43
CA LYS A 356 16.01 4.15 41.18
C LYS A 356 16.57 2.74 41.17
N TYR A 357 17.86 2.59 41.44
CA TYR A 357 18.54 1.30 41.52
C TYR A 357 19.13 1.08 42.92
N SER A 358 18.92 -0.11 43.49
CA SER A 358 19.55 -0.56 44.74
C SER A 358 20.78 -1.39 44.40
N PHE A 359 21.98 -0.88 44.70
CA PHE A 359 23.23 -1.64 44.57
C PHE A 359 23.37 -2.77 45.59
N VAL A 360 22.56 -2.75 46.66
CA VAL A 360 22.57 -3.79 47.69
C VAL A 360 21.83 -5.03 47.20
N ASP A 361 20.67 -4.83 46.58
CA ASP A 361 19.76 -5.91 46.18
C ASP A 361 19.77 -6.18 44.67
N GLY A 362 20.50 -5.38 43.89
CA GLY A 362 20.59 -5.48 42.43
C GLY A 362 19.26 -5.23 41.72
N ARG A 363 18.41 -4.35 42.28
CA ARG A 363 17.00 -4.19 41.85
C ARG A 363 16.60 -2.75 41.63
N PHE A 364 15.72 -2.55 40.66
CA PHE A 364 15.05 -1.28 40.41
C PHE A 364 13.86 -1.10 41.34
N TRP A 365 13.63 0.14 41.77
CA TRP A 365 12.55 0.50 42.68
C TRP A 365 12.08 1.94 42.45
N VAL A 366 10.92 2.29 43.00
CA VAL A 366 10.34 3.65 43.03
C VAL A 366 9.83 3.92 44.43
N GLU A 367 9.80 5.19 44.82
CA GLU A 367 9.13 5.60 46.05
C GLU A 367 7.63 5.31 45.97
N GLU A 368 7.05 4.80 47.06
CA GLU A 368 5.65 4.34 47.07
C GLU A 368 4.66 5.40 46.61
N ALA A 369 4.91 6.68 46.92
CA ALA A 369 4.07 7.79 46.50
C ALA A 369 3.97 7.97 44.98
N PHE A 370 4.96 7.50 44.21
CA PHE A 370 5.02 7.61 42.74
C PHE A 370 4.73 6.28 42.03
N ARG A 371 4.37 5.24 42.78
CA ARG A 371 4.13 3.90 42.25
C ARG A 371 3.12 3.89 41.11
N ASP A 372 2.00 4.59 41.30
CA ASP A 372 0.87 4.63 40.37
C ASP A 372 0.90 5.84 39.42
N HIS A 373 1.97 6.63 39.47
CA HIS A 373 2.20 7.70 38.49
C HIS A 373 2.68 7.09 37.17
N PRO A 374 2.40 7.74 36.02
CA PRO A 374 2.98 7.35 34.74
C PRO A 374 4.50 7.26 34.82
N ILE A 375 5.08 6.24 34.19
CA ILE A 375 6.52 6.22 33.94
C ILE A 375 6.84 7.35 32.97
N THR A 376 7.75 8.23 33.36
CA THR A 376 8.28 9.28 32.48
C THR A 376 9.79 9.21 32.38
N GLY A 377 10.34 9.90 31.37
CA GLY A 377 11.76 9.84 31.06
C GLY A 377 12.13 8.57 30.31
N VAL A 378 11.20 7.79 29.81
CA VAL A 378 11.56 6.65 28.95
C VAL A 378 11.79 7.15 27.53
N THR A 379 12.81 6.62 26.89
CA THR A 379 12.99 6.78 25.45
C THR A 379 11.90 6.02 24.70
N TRP A 380 11.70 6.32 23.41
CA TRP A 380 10.79 5.53 22.58
C TRP A 380 11.20 4.04 22.55
N TYR A 381 12.51 3.77 22.56
CA TYR A 381 13.03 2.41 22.62
C TYR A 381 12.68 1.71 23.94
N GLY A 382 12.74 2.41 25.07
CA GLY A 382 12.33 1.87 26.37
C GLY A 382 10.85 1.49 26.41
N ALA A 383 10.00 2.36 25.87
CA ALA A 383 8.57 2.11 25.72
C ALA A 383 8.29 0.89 24.81
N ALA A 384 8.98 0.80 23.66
CA ALA A 384 8.83 -0.31 22.72
C ALA A 384 9.33 -1.66 23.28
N GLU A 385 10.46 -1.67 23.99
CA GLU A 385 10.99 -2.90 24.61
C GLU A 385 10.11 -3.38 25.78
N TYR A 386 9.53 -2.46 26.58
CA TYR A 386 8.50 -2.83 27.56
C TYR A 386 7.31 -3.51 26.88
N ALA A 387 6.78 -2.90 25.82
CA ALA A 387 5.62 -3.44 25.12
C ALA A 387 5.93 -4.84 24.56
N ALA A 388 7.04 -4.98 23.84
CA ALA A 388 7.47 -6.24 23.25
C ALA A 388 7.71 -7.34 24.29
N PHE A 389 8.26 -7.00 25.46
CA PHE A 389 8.50 -7.95 26.56
C PHE A 389 7.21 -8.66 27.00
N TYR A 390 6.08 -7.97 26.95
CA TYR A 390 4.77 -8.51 27.31
C TYR A 390 3.91 -8.95 26.11
N GLY A 391 4.47 -8.98 24.90
CA GLY A 391 3.70 -9.30 23.68
C GLY A 391 2.67 -8.23 23.31
N LEU A 392 2.89 -7.00 23.77
CA LEU A 392 2.12 -5.80 23.44
C LEU A 392 2.88 -4.97 22.41
N ARG A 393 2.27 -3.87 21.97
CA ARG A 393 2.91 -2.86 21.10
C ARG A 393 2.56 -1.44 21.56
N LEU A 394 3.23 -0.44 21.00
CA LEU A 394 2.74 0.93 21.08
C LEU A 394 1.53 1.11 20.16
N PRO A 395 0.53 1.94 20.53
CA PRO A 395 -0.55 2.30 19.64
C PRO A 395 0.00 3.09 18.44
N THR A 396 -0.67 3.02 17.29
CA THR A 396 -0.42 4.00 16.23
C THR A 396 -0.95 5.38 16.64
N GLU A 397 -0.50 6.44 15.99
CA GLU A 397 -1.05 7.79 16.18
C GLU A 397 -2.57 7.82 15.95
N VAL A 398 -3.02 7.08 14.94
CA VAL A 398 -4.43 6.98 14.56
C VAL A 398 -5.23 6.25 15.62
N GLU A 399 -4.74 5.10 16.08
CA GLU A 399 -5.35 4.36 17.17
C GLU A 399 -5.39 5.19 18.46
N TRP A 400 -4.34 5.93 18.75
CA TRP A 400 -4.30 6.80 19.93
C TRP A 400 -5.39 7.89 19.86
N GLU A 401 -5.53 8.58 18.71
CA GLU A 401 -6.53 9.64 18.56
C GLU A 401 -7.95 9.08 18.54
N ILE A 402 -8.19 7.92 17.91
CA ILE A 402 -9.52 7.29 17.89
C ILE A 402 -9.94 6.88 19.30
N ALA A 403 -9.03 6.29 20.08
CA ALA A 403 -9.30 5.95 21.47
C ALA A 403 -9.67 7.19 22.31
N ALA A 404 -8.98 8.31 22.06
CA ALA A 404 -9.24 9.57 22.76
C ALA A 404 -10.54 10.25 22.31
N ARG A 405 -10.84 10.26 21.01
CA ARG A 405 -11.97 10.98 20.41
C ARG A 405 -13.27 10.18 20.42
N ALA A 406 -13.18 8.86 20.42
CA ALA A 406 -14.28 7.90 20.41
C ALA A 406 -15.36 8.13 19.35
N GLY A 407 -14.96 8.53 18.14
CA GLY A 407 -15.90 8.75 17.03
C GLY A 407 -16.80 9.97 17.16
N VAL A 408 -16.61 10.80 18.20
CA VAL A 408 -17.39 12.02 18.39
C VAL A 408 -16.96 13.07 17.37
N ILE A 409 -17.90 13.44 16.49
CA ILE A 409 -17.76 14.51 15.50
C ILE A 409 -18.70 15.65 15.90
N ALA A 410 -18.20 16.61 16.68
CA ALA A 410 -18.93 17.83 16.99
C ALA A 410 -18.00 19.06 16.90
N PRO A 411 -18.50 20.23 16.45
CA PRO A 411 -17.67 21.42 16.34
C PRO A 411 -17.10 21.80 17.71
N GLY A 412 -15.77 21.86 17.82
CA GLY A 412 -15.09 22.25 19.05
C GLY A 412 -14.81 21.13 20.05
N ILE A 413 -14.91 19.84 19.67
CA ILE A 413 -14.33 18.75 20.49
C ILE A 413 -12.81 18.79 20.36
N LEU A 414 -12.17 19.45 21.32
CA LEU A 414 -10.73 19.65 21.38
C LEU A 414 -10.03 18.63 22.28
N TYR A 415 -10.76 18.01 23.22
CA TYR A 415 -10.22 17.14 24.26
C TYR A 415 -11.00 15.81 24.32
N PRO A 416 -10.47 14.77 24.98
CA PRO A 416 -11.02 13.41 24.95
C PRO A 416 -12.44 13.25 25.51
N TRP A 417 -12.86 14.09 26.45
CA TRP A 417 -14.15 13.96 27.12
C TRP A 417 -15.32 14.58 26.35
N ASP A 418 -16.52 14.02 26.57
CA ASP A 418 -17.81 14.60 26.14
C ASP A 418 -18.13 15.85 27.02
N PRO A 419 -18.99 16.81 26.60
CA PRO A 419 -19.07 18.16 27.15
C PRO A 419 -18.82 18.30 28.66
N PRO A 420 -18.02 19.31 29.07
CA PRO A 420 -17.75 20.55 28.33
C PRO A 420 -16.57 20.47 27.35
N THR A 421 -16.63 21.26 26.27
CA THR A 421 -15.55 21.37 25.26
C THR A 421 -14.34 22.19 25.72
N THR A 422 -14.32 22.60 26.99
CA THR A 422 -13.26 23.39 27.62
C THR A 422 -12.43 22.54 28.56
N ILE A 423 -11.16 22.89 28.73
CA ILE A 423 -10.27 22.27 29.72
C ILE A 423 -10.21 23.10 31.01
N SER A 424 -10.06 22.42 32.14
CA SER A 424 -9.74 22.99 33.45
C SER A 424 -9.00 21.96 34.30
N GLY A 425 -8.41 22.38 35.42
CA GLY A 425 -7.69 21.47 36.33
C GLY A 425 -8.55 20.37 36.98
N SER A 426 -9.86 20.31 36.72
CA SER A 426 -10.71 19.16 37.09
C SER A 426 -10.71 18.05 36.04
N TYR A 427 -10.23 18.32 34.82
CA TYR A 427 -10.23 17.37 33.71
C TYR A 427 -8.84 16.88 33.32
N ALA A 428 -7.79 17.62 33.65
CA ALA A 428 -6.44 17.30 33.23
C ALA A 428 -5.38 17.92 34.13
N ASN A 429 -4.23 17.25 34.20
CA ASN A 429 -3.00 17.80 34.76
C ASN A 429 -2.23 18.55 33.66
N TYR A 430 -2.07 19.87 33.78
CA TYR A 430 -1.37 20.70 32.79
C TYR A 430 -0.89 22.00 33.41
N ARG A 431 -0.09 22.75 32.65
CA ARG A 431 0.52 23.99 33.14
C ARG A 431 -0.53 25.09 33.36
N ASN A 432 -0.50 25.67 34.54
CA ASN A 432 -1.41 26.68 35.06
C ASN A 432 -2.88 26.23 35.07
N SER A 433 -3.12 24.95 35.35
CA SER A 433 -4.45 24.33 35.42
C SER A 433 -5.19 24.63 36.72
N GLY A 434 -4.46 24.94 37.80
CA GLY A 434 -4.95 24.94 39.18
C GLY A 434 -5.25 23.54 39.73
N ASP A 435 -4.80 22.48 39.07
CA ASP A 435 -5.03 21.09 39.50
C ASP A 435 -4.22 20.73 40.77
N PRO A 436 -4.54 19.61 41.45
CA PRO A 436 -3.88 19.24 42.70
C PRO A 436 -2.34 19.14 42.61
N ALA A 437 -1.77 18.78 41.45
CA ALA A 437 -0.33 18.72 41.27
C ALA A 437 0.33 20.10 41.46
N GLU A 438 -0.28 21.17 40.94
CA GLU A 438 0.22 22.53 41.08
C GLU A 438 0.13 23.07 42.52
N GLN A 439 -0.75 22.49 43.33
CA GLN A 439 -0.96 22.90 44.72
C GLN A 439 -0.05 22.15 45.69
N THR A 440 0.47 20.99 45.29
CA THR A 440 1.13 20.03 46.19
C THR A 440 2.58 19.74 45.85
N SER A 441 3.09 20.23 44.71
CA SER A 441 4.46 19.94 44.25
C SER A 441 5.16 21.15 43.61
N ASP A 442 6.44 21.34 43.96
CA ASP A 442 7.37 22.28 43.31
C ASP A 442 8.70 21.54 43.06
N PRO A 443 9.11 21.28 41.79
CA PRO A 443 8.39 21.60 40.55
C PRO A 443 7.11 20.76 40.40
N ILE A 444 6.16 21.23 39.57
CA ILE A 444 4.93 20.52 39.16
C ILE A 444 5.30 19.14 38.59
N GLN A 445 4.47 18.14 38.83
CA GLN A 445 4.74 16.73 38.50
C GLN A 445 3.50 16.04 37.91
N THR A 446 3.66 14.79 37.48
CA THR A 446 2.53 13.92 37.11
C THR A 446 1.61 13.67 38.32
N MET A 447 0.37 13.26 38.04
CA MET A 447 -0.57 12.70 39.00
C MET A 447 -0.66 11.18 38.80
N PRO A 448 -1.15 10.42 39.80
CA PRO A 448 -1.47 9.00 39.61
C PRO A 448 -2.37 8.80 38.39
N ALA A 449 -2.10 7.76 37.59
CA ALA A 449 -2.87 7.51 36.38
C ALA A 449 -4.35 7.24 36.73
N GLY A 450 -5.26 7.85 35.99
CA GLY A 450 -6.70 7.82 36.22
C GLY A 450 -7.21 8.83 37.25
N SER A 451 -6.41 9.81 37.70
CA SER A 451 -6.82 10.80 38.71
C SER A 451 -8.00 11.67 38.26
N TYR A 452 -8.18 11.87 36.96
CA TYR A 452 -9.24 12.73 36.40
C TYR A 452 -10.45 11.91 35.96
N ALA A 453 -11.19 11.38 36.94
CA ALA A 453 -12.28 10.42 36.72
C ALA A 453 -13.38 10.89 35.74
N ILE A 454 -13.61 12.22 35.66
CA ILE A 454 -14.63 12.83 34.80
C ILE A 454 -14.15 13.12 33.37
N ALA A 455 -12.86 12.89 33.11
CA ALA A 455 -12.20 13.22 31.85
C ALA A 455 -11.97 12.02 30.94
N ALA A 456 -12.57 10.87 31.26
CA ALA A 456 -12.50 9.69 30.43
C ALA A 456 -13.03 9.98 29.02
N SER A 457 -12.39 9.41 28.02
CA SER A 457 -12.97 9.35 26.67
C SER A 457 -14.28 8.54 26.70
N PRO A 458 -15.16 8.69 25.70
CA PRO A 458 -16.35 7.84 25.59
C PRO A 458 -16.03 6.34 25.44
N PHE A 459 -14.82 5.98 24.99
CA PHE A 459 -14.36 4.58 25.02
C PHE A 459 -13.83 4.17 26.39
N GLY A 460 -13.49 5.10 27.27
CA GLY A 460 -13.10 4.83 28.65
C GLY A 460 -11.60 4.88 28.92
N THR A 461 -10.82 5.45 28.00
CA THR A 461 -9.41 5.78 28.23
C THR A 461 -9.30 7.08 29.02
N PHE A 462 -8.30 7.16 29.90
CA PHE A 462 -8.05 8.30 30.78
C PHE A 462 -6.75 9.00 30.40
N ASP A 463 -6.62 10.25 30.84
CA ASP A 463 -5.38 11.05 30.82
C ASP A 463 -4.74 11.25 29.44
N GLN A 464 -5.46 10.98 28.34
CA GLN A 464 -4.99 11.28 26.98
C GLN A 464 -4.91 12.80 26.69
N ALA A 465 -5.24 13.66 27.65
CA ALA A 465 -4.96 15.10 27.61
C ALA A 465 -4.28 15.51 28.92
N GLY A 466 -2.97 15.73 28.86
CA GLY A 466 -2.16 16.13 30.01
C GLY A 466 -1.51 14.96 30.73
N ASN A 467 -1.17 15.18 32.00
CA ASN A 467 -0.42 14.24 32.84
C ASN A 467 0.95 13.88 32.25
N ALA A 468 1.05 12.85 31.41
CA ALA A 468 2.27 12.53 30.65
C ALA A 468 1.96 12.53 29.14
N ALA A 469 2.84 13.15 28.36
CA ALA A 469 2.74 13.01 26.91
C ALA A 469 3.17 11.61 26.51
N GLU A 470 2.64 11.07 25.42
CA GLU A 470 2.77 9.64 25.13
C GLU A 470 3.46 9.36 23.80
N TRP A 471 4.49 8.51 23.85
CA TRP A 471 5.07 7.91 22.65
C TRP A 471 4.04 7.03 21.92
N VAL A 472 3.98 7.16 20.59
CA VAL A 472 3.23 6.25 19.71
C VAL A 472 4.18 5.57 18.71
N LYS A 473 3.71 4.55 17.99
CA LYS A 473 4.53 3.75 17.06
C LYS A 473 5.15 4.58 15.93
N ASP A 474 4.40 5.55 15.44
CA ASP A 474 4.61 6.21 14.15
C ASP A 474 5.81 7.17 14.12
N TRP A 475 6.45 7.24 12.95
CA TRP A 475 7.41 8.28 12.63
C TRP A 475 6.70 9.60 12.33
N TYR A 476 7.30 10.72 12.74
CA TYR A 476 6.76 12.03 12.49
C TYR A 476 6.99 12.47 11.05
N SER A 477 5.94 12.96 10.41
CA SER A 477 6.04 13.73 9.17
C SER A 477 4.97 14.82 9.15
N ALA A 478 5.38 16.01 8.71
CA ALA A 478 4.48 17.12 8.49
C ALA A 478 3.51 16.86 7.31
N ALA A 479 3.87 15.96 6.39
CA ALA A 479 3.08 15.66 5.20
C ALA A 479 2.01 14.59 5.42
N THR A 480 2.11 13.76 6.47
CA THR A 480 1.24 12.58 6.68
C THR A 480 -0.24 12.89 6.54
N TYR A 481 -0.72 13.98 7.15
CA TYR A 481 -2.15 14.33 7.13
C TYR A 481 -2.60 14.76 5.73
N GLN A 482 -1.78 15.55 5.02
CA GLN A 482 -2.07 15.99 3.65
C GLN A 482 -2.05 14.81 2.67
N GLU A 483 -1.12 13.87 2.85
CA GLU A 483 -1.04 12.66 2.03
C GLU A 483 -2.25 11.75 2.24
N LEU A 484 -2.63 11.49 3.50
CA LEU A 484 -3.81 10.68 3.81
C LEU A 484 -5.09 11.33 3.27
N TYR A 485 -5.21 12.66 3.39
CA TYR A 485 -6.34 13.39 2.83
C TYR A 485 -6.38 13.34 1.30
N SER A 486 -5.23 13.51 0.65
CA SER A 486 -5.15 13.41 -0.82
C SER A 486 -5.54 12.01 -1.32
N ARG A 487 -5.12 10.95 -0.60
CA ARG A 487 -5.53 9.57 -0.88
C ARG A 487 -7.04 9.36 -0.70
N PHE A 488 -7.62 9.93 0.36
CA PHE A 488 -9.06 9.89 0.58
C PHE A 488 -9.84 10.56 -0.56
N LEU A 489 -9.44 11.78 -0.96
CA LEU A 489 -10.07 12.51 -2.07
C LEU A 489 -9.94 11.80 -3.42
N THR A 490 -8.79 11.16 -3.68
CA THR A 490 -8.53 10.48 -4.95
C THR A 490 -9.29 9.15 -5.07
N SER A 491 -9.32 8.37 -3.99
CA SER A 491 -9.93 7.03 -4.00
C SER A 491 -11.41 7.02 -3.68
N GLY A 492 -11.94 8.08 -3.04
CA GLY A 492 -13.30 8.12 -2.49
C GLY A 492 -13.50 7.20 -1.29
N ASN A 493 -12.45 6.53 -0.80
CA ASN A 493 -12.51 5.56 0.30
C ASN A 493 -11.63 6.02 1.48
N PRO A 494 -12.11 5.91 2.73
CA PRO A 494 -11.28 6.13 3.92
C PRO A 494 -10.01 5.27 3.88
N PRO A 495 -8.82 5.83 4.15
CA PRO A 495 -7.60 5.04 4.28
C PRO A 495 -7.78 3.91 5.29
N LEU A 496 -7.40 2.70 4.90
CA LEU A 496 -7.49 1.48 5.72
C LEU A 496 -6.23 1.33 6.58
N ASP A 497 -6.41 1.23 7.90
CA ASP A 497 -5.36 1.06 8.91
C ASP A 497 -4.14 1.97 8.66
N PRO A 498 -4.32 3.30 8.52
CA PRO A 498 -3.22 4.18 8.18
C PRO A 498 -2.15 4.14 9.27
N GLN A 499 -0.92 3.94 8.84
CA GLN A 499 0.29 4.08 9.65
C GLN A 499 1.08 5.28 9.11
N GLY A 500 1.89 5.89 9.97
CA GLY A 500 2.87 6.89 9.59
C GLY A 500 3.92 6.32 8.62
N PRO A 501 4.87 7.14 8.17
CA PRO A 501 5.89 6.74 7.21
C PRO A 501 6.60 5.43 7.61
N GLU A 502 6.82 4.55 6.62
CA GLU A 502 7.38 3.20 6.81
C GLU A 502 8.84 3.19 7.25
N ARG A 503 9.55 4.31 7.09
CA ARG A 503 10.97 4.48 7.45
C ARG A 503 11.15 5.70 8.32
N GLU A 504 12.33 5.78 8.93
CA GLU A 504 12.82 7.01 9.55
C GLU A 504 12.52 8.18 8.60
N ALA A 505 11.56 9.02 9.00
CA ALA A 505 11.22 10.20 8.24
C ALA A 505 12.46 11.09 8.14
N SER A 506 12.46 12.05 7.23
CA SER A 506 13.63 12.94 7.05
C SER A 506 14.09 13.65 8.34
N THR A 507 13.23 13.74 9.38
CA THR A 507 13.57 14.33 10.67
C THR A 507 14.16 13.33 11.68
N GLY A 508 13.95 12.03 11.52
CA GLY A 508 14.40 11.03 12.49
C GLY A 508 13.57 10.91 13.77
N GLU A 509 12.40 11.55 13.82
CA GLU A 509 11.64 11.72 15.06
C GLU A 509 10.41 10.79 15.14
N LYS A 510 10.10 10.36 16.36
CA LYS A 510 8.86 9.64 16.69
C LYS A 510 7.81 10.61 17.22
N ILE A 511 6.54 10.28 16.98
CA ILE A 511 5.42 11.13 17.39
C ILE A 511 5.17 10.99 18.90
N ILE A 512 4.82 12.12 19.51
CA ILE A 512 4.36 12.25 20.89
C ILE A 512 2.98 12.92 20.89
N ARG A 513 2.04 12.39 21.68
CA ARG A 513 0.63 12.82 21.74
C ARG A 513 0.20 13.24 23.15
N GLY A 514 -0.94 13.89 23.26
CA GLY A 514 -1.66 14.15 24.53
C GLY A 514 -1.18 15.33 25.37
N GLY A 515 0.06 15.78 25.22
CA GLY A 515 0.62 16.83 26.09
C GLY A 515 0.84 16.33 27.53
N SER A 516 1.38 17.18 28.41
CA SER A 516 1.80 16.79 29.76
C SER A 516 1.47 17.83 30.81
N PHE A 517 1.75 17.50 32.08
CA PHE A 517 1.65 18.41 33.24
C PHE A 517 2.36 19.76 33.02
N ASN A 518 3.39 19.82 32.16
CA ASN A 518 4.17 21.03 31.91
C ASN A 518 3.81 21.73 30.58
N ASN A 519 2.72 21.34 29.92
CA ASN A 519 2.29 21.96 28.67
C ASN A 519 1.02 22.77 28.85
N PHE A 520 0.80 23.70 27.94
CA PHE A 520 -0.38 24.54 27.96
C PHE A 520 -1.56 23.85 27.26
N PRO A 521 -2.81 24.27 27.53
CA PRO A 521 -4.02 23.69 26.95
C PRO A 521 -3.98 23.34 25.45
N TRP A 522 -3.38 24.20 24.62
CA TRP A 522 -3.33 23.99 23.17
C TRP A 522 -2.43 22.82 22.74
N ASP A 523 -1.52 22.37 23.59
CA ASP A 523 -0.67 21.19 23.36
C ASP A 523 -1.38 19.88 23.75
N LEU A 524 -2.48 19.96 24.50
CA LEU A 524 -3.25 18.83 25.01
C LEU A 524 -4.42 18.41 24.11
N ARG A 525 -4.58 19.10 22.98
CA ARG A 525 -5.70 18.85 22.06
C ARG A 525 -5.54 17.49 21.40
N LEU A 526 -6.68 16.85 21.06
CA LEU A 526 -6.73 15.57 20.36
C LEU A 526 -5.84 15.51 19.11
N THR A 527 -5.74 16.62 18.38
CA THR A 527 -4.96 16.69 17.12
C THR A 527 -3.57 17.29 17.31
N ALA A 528 -3.18 17.71 18.51
CA ALA A 528 -1.87 18.29 18.77
C ALA A 528 -0.75 17.24 18.70
N ARG A 529 0.24 17.47 17.84
CA ARG A 529 1.35 16.55 17.59
C ARG A 529 2.65 17.19 18.02
N ARG A 530 3.45 16.46 18.79
CA ARG A 530 4.86 16.75 19.02
C ARG A 530 5.69 15.61 18.46
N ALA A 531 6.99 15.84 18.35
CA ALA A 531 7.93 14.81 17.94
C ALA A 531 9.25 15.01 18.66
N SER A 532 10.00 13.92 18.81
CA SER A 532 11.37 13.94 19.31
C SER A 532 12.12 12.71 18.80
N LEU A 533 13.45 12.77 18.80
CA LEU A 533 14.28 11.63 18.42
C LEU A 533 14.00 10.44 19.37
N PRO A 534 13.96 9.21 18.85
CA PRO A 534 13.54 8.03 19.62
C PRO A 534 14.46 7.67 20.79
N GLY A 535 15.71 8.16 20.82
CA GLY A 535 16.67 7.96 21.90
C GLY A 535 16.72 9.09 22.94
N GLU A 536 15.93 10.15 22.74
CA GLU A 536 15.85 11.28 23.67
C GLU A 536 14.93 10.95 24.84
N GLN A 537 15.31 11.47 26.00
CA GLN A 537 14.60 11.30 27.25
C GLN A 537 13.98 12.63 27.65
N ALA A 538 12.72 12.60 28.07
CA ALA A 538 12.03 13.77 28.57
C ALA A 538 11.17 13.40 29.78
N ASN A 539 11.33 14.14 30.87
CA ASN A 539 10.67 13.87 32.16
C ASN A 539 9.15 14.04 32.15
N TRP A 540 8.60 14.49 31.03
CA TRP A 540 7.18 14.70 30.76
C TRP A 540 6.62 13.72 29.71
N VAL A 541 7.45 12.82 29.17
CA VAL A 541 7.04 11.81 28.17
C VAL A 541 7.07 10.41 28.77
N GLY A 542 5.92 9.74 28.71
CA GLY A 542 5.69 8.33 29.00
C GLY A 542 5.08 7.63 27.78
N PHE A 543 4.23 6.64 28.02
CA PHE A 543 3.53 5.89 26.97
C PHE A 543 2.38 5.06 27.55
N ARG A 544 1.51 4.57 26.65
CA ARG A 544 0.57 3.46 26.90
C ARG A 544 0.75 2.38 25.86
N THR A 545 0.20 1.20 26.11
CA THR A 545 0.31 0.05 25.20
C THR A 545 -0.99 -0.25 24.45
N ALA A 546 -0.90 -1.11 23.43
CA ALA A 546 -2.02 -1.63 22.67
C ALA A 546 -1.74 -3.08 22.21
N TYR A 547 -2.79 -3.81 21.83
CA TYR A 547 -2.70 -5.11 21.15
C TYR A 547 -3.94 -5.35 20.26
N ILE A 548 -3.90 -6.30 19.34
CA ILE A 548 -5.04 -6.63 18.47
C ILE A 548 -5.85 -7.78 19.09
N ALA A 549 -7.19 -7.69 19.04
CA ALA A 549 -8.07 -8.77 19.49
C ALA A 549 -7.96 -9.99 18.56
N PHE A 550 -7.82 -11.19 19.12
CA PHE A 550 -7.76 -12.46 18.38
C PHE A 550 -9.13 -12.95 17.90
#